data_AF-X8JJL9-F1
#
_entry.id   AF-X8JJL9-F1
#
_cell.length_a   1.000
_cell.length_b   1.000
_cell.length_c   1.000
_cell.angle_alpha   90.00
_cell.angle_beta   90.00
_cell.angle_gamma   90.00
#
_symmetry.space_group_name_H-M   'P 1'
#
loop_
_entity.id
_entity.type
_entity.pdbx_description
1 polymer ?
#
loop_
_entity_poly.entity_id
_entity_poly.type
_entity_poly.pdbx_seq_one_letter_code
_entity_poly.pdbx_strand_id
1 'polypeptide(L)'
;MRVVYAIPEHREYMRTGSPSEPILAEAAGRYLWQLPGKIMEAGPKILAESCREGVVARGERGELCGRLLLTIAHDLAIPKGLDSVNPQYHRPIPVVDFLRALFAESHHDTVLRATPINSDPSTIPGNPLALGKVFENAYVSFSHFDLVHNSEMLGASLLQYSLIRGCAIQINQGQASIDAVIPIHMGGVTDPITTNTVSAINVRFNNRKDVQYCAIDRSETVPDVGQPAITIVFELGDESPVSPYVHIHKLREGQAQDPLDDLHYQLVARSHGPETFNVVSARTKAWYSIILGTGDIMGDFPRANEPELAAYVNQMMALQHEHAERYLTLYESQVTRSHEETVE
;
A
#
# COMPACT_ATOMS: atom_id res chain seq x y z
N MET A 1 13.93 11.73 12.11
CA MET A 1 14.53 12.78 12.96
C MET A 1 14.10 12.60 14.42
N ARG A 2 15.03 12.32 15.33
CA ARG A 2 14.68 12.16 16.74
C ARG A 2 14.60 13.53 17.43
N VAL A 3 13.45 13.86 17.99
CA VAL A 3 13.16 15.13 18.66
C VAL A 3 13.17 14.93 20.17
N VAL A 4 13.68 15.92 20.92
CA VAL A 4 13.61 15.96 22.38
C VAL A 4 12.27 16.55 22.79
N TYR A 5 11.47 15.77 23.53
CA TYR A 5 10.19 16.21 24.07
C TYR A 5 10.33 16.87 25.44
N ALA A 6 11.22 16.34 26.27
CA ALA A 6 11.48 16.91 27.59
C ALA A 6 12.89 16.58 28.08
N ILE A 7 13.50 17.54 28.75
CA ILE A 7 14.71 17.36 29.54
C ILE A 7 14.31 17.66 31.00
N PRO A 8 14.17 16.64 31.86
CA PRO A 8 13.94 16.83 33.29
C PRO A 8 15.03 17.67 33.95
N GLU A 9 14.71 18.36 35.04
CA GLU A 9 15.62 19.27 35.75
C GLU A 9 16.90 18.58 36.25
N HIS A 10 16.80 17.32 36.67
CA HIS A 10 17.94 16.52 37.12
C HIS A 10 18.88 16.09 35.97
N ARG A 11 18.46 16.20 34.71
CA ARG A 11 19.25 15.95 33.48
C ARG A 11 19.85 14.55 33.33
N GLU A 12 19.41 13.57 34.10
CA GLU A 12 19.95 12.19 34.01
C GLU A 12 19.42 11.44 32.78
N TYR A 13 18.27 11.85 32.24
CA TYR A 13 17.73 11.32 30.99
C TYR A 13 17.06 12.41 30.17
N MET A 14 16.77 12.10 28.91
CA MET A 14 15.95 12.94 28.04
C MET A 14 14.81 12.10 27.47
N ARG A 15 13.59 12.63 27.49
CA ARG A 15 12.47 12.03 26.77
C ARG A 15 12.58 12.48 25.32
N THR A 16 12.73 11.52 24.43
CA THR A 16 12.89 11.75 23.00
C THR A 16 11.96 10.82 22.22
N GLY A 17 11.54 11.23 21.04
CA GLY A 17 10.80 10.38 20.12
C GLY A 17 11.00 10.81 18.68
N SER A 18 10.35 10.11 17.76
CA SER A 18 10.34 10.44 16.33
C SER A 18 8.91 10.84 15.98
N PRO A 19 8.53 12.11 16.16
CA PRO A 19 7.17 12.56 15.84
C PRO A 19 6.96 12.54 14.32
N SER A 20 5.71 12.54 13.86
CA SER A 20 5.36 12.82 12.45
C SER A 20 6.15 14.04 11.92
N GLU A 21 6.76 13.91 10.74
CA GLU A 21 7.82 14.82 10.23
C GLU A 21 7.37 15.59 8.97
N PRO A 22 6.33 16.46 9.06
CA PRO A 22 5.79 17.13 7.88
C PRO A 22 6.82 18.06 7.21
N ILE A 23 7.72 18.66 7.98
CA ILE A 23 8.78 19.54 7.44
C ILE A 23 9.75 18.75 6.56
N LEU A 24 10.11 17.54 6.97
CA LEU A 24 11.00 16.69 6.17
C LEU A 24 10.29 16.15 4.93
N ALA A 25 9.01 15.80 5.04
CA ALA A 25 8.20 15.43 3.88
C ALA A 25 8.13 16.56 2.84
N GLU A 26 7.88 17.80 3.27
CA GLU A 26 7.88 18.99 2.39
C GLU A 26 9.26 19.21 1.76
N ALA A 27 10.34 19.12 2.55
CA ALA A 27 11.70 19.30 2.05
C ALA A 27 12.07 18.22 1.02
N ALA A 28 11.71 16.97 1.28
CA ALA A 28 11.92 15.85 0.37
C ALA A 28 11.14 16.04 -0.94
N GLY A 29 9.86 16.40 -0.87
CA GLY A 29 9.03 16.70 -2.04
C GLY A 29 9.63 17.82 -2.89
N ARG A 30 10.04 18.94 -2.26
CA ARG A 30 10.70 20.06 -2.95
C ARG A 30 12.02 19.66 -3.58
N TYR A 31 12.83 18.87 -2.90
CA TYR A 31 14.10 18.36 -3.42
C TYR A 31 13.85 17.47 -4.65
N LEU A 32 12.94 16.50 -4.53
CA LEU A 32 12.58 15.60 -5.62
C LEU A 32 12.02 16.35 -6.83
N TRP A 33 11.25 17.43 -6.61
CA TRP A 33 10.73 18.27 -7.69
C TRP A 33 11.81 18.97 -8.53
N GLN A 34 12.96 19.24 -7.93
CA GLN A 34 14.11 19.86 -8.62
C GLN A 34 14.93 18.85 -9.42
N LEU A 35 14.78 17.55 -9.16
CA LEU A 35 15.51 16.50 -9.86
C LEU A 35 14.91 16.19 -11.24
N PRO A 36 15.72 15.71 -12.20
CA PRO A 36 15.22 15.20 -13.48
C PRO A 36 14.17 14.11 -13.28
N GLY A 37 13.06 14.22 -14.02
CA GLY A 37 11.94 13.29 -13.93
C GLY A 37 11.17 13.33 -12.60
N LYS A 38 11.52 14.25 -11.69
CA LYS A 38 10.81 14.55 -10.44
C LYS A 38 10.64 13.30 -9.56
N ILE A 39 9.63 13.29 -8.70
CA ILE A 39 9.35 12.12 -7.84
C ILE A 39 9.05 10.85 -8.65
N MET A 40 8.46 10.96 -9.86
CA MET A 40 8.13 9.79 -10.71
C MET A 40 9.36 9.03 -11.20
N GLU A 41 10.49 9.70 -11.45
CA GLU A 41 11.74 9.03 -11.83
C GLU A 41 12.75 8.96 -10.70
N ALA A 42 13.00 10.06 -10.01
CA ALA A 42 14.01 10.13 -8.96
C ALA A 42 13.61 9.29 -7.73
N GLY A 43 12.32 9.31 -7.35
CA GLY A 43 11.81 8.55 -6.21
C GLY A 43 12.09 7.04 -6.31
N PRO A 44 11.56 6.32 -7.32
CA PRO A 44 11.80 4.90 -7.47
C PRO A 44 13.27 4.57 -7.72
N LYS A 45 14.02 5.44 -8.41
CA LYS A 45 15.46 5.23 -8.63
C LYS A 45 16.23 5.22 -7.30
N ILE A 46 16.08 6.26 -6.48
CA ILE A 46 16.76 6.39 -5.18
C ILE A 46 16.40 5.19 -4.29
N LEU A 47 15.12 4.83 -4.27
CA LEU A 47 14.65 3.71 -3.44
C LEU A 47 15.18 2.36 -3.93
N ALA A 48 15.22 2.13 -5.25
CA ALA A 48 15.79 0.92 -5.84
C ALA A 48 17.29 0.80 -5.54
N GLU A 49 18.03 1.90 -5.55
CA GLU A 49 19.45 1.95 -5.14
C GLU A 49 19.60 1.57 -3.66
N SER A 50 18.79 2.13 -2.76
CA SER A 50 18.79 1.75 -1.34
C SER A 50 18.44 0.28 -1.10
N CYS A 51 17.49 -0.28 -1.86
CA CYS A 51 17.15 -1.70 -1.78
C CYS A 51 18.33 -2.60 -2.19
N ARG A 52 19.07 -2.24 -3.25
CA ARG A 52 20.27 -2.97 -3.70
C ARG A 52 21.40 -2.93 -2.69
N GLU A 53 21.53 -1.83 -1.97
CA GLU A 53 22.52 -1.67 -0.89
C GLU A 53 22.14 -2.45 0.38
N GLY A 54 20.98 -3.10 0.41
CA GLY A 54 20.52 -3.90 1.55
C GLY A 54 20.01 -3.06 2.72
N VAL A 55 19.70 -1.78 2.48
CA VAL A 55 19.15 -0.87 3.51
C VAL A 55 17.75 -1.29 3.95
N VAL A 56 16.99 -1.94 3.04
CA VAL A 56 15.61 -2.37 3.27
C VAL A 56 15.49 -3.89 3.18
N ALA A 57 14.95 -4.50 4.23
CA ALA A 57 14.67 -5.93 4.29
C ALA A 57 13.66 -6.35 3.21
N ARG A 58 13.90 -7.49 2.54
CA ARG A 58 13.05 -7.97 1.43
C ARG A 58 11.56 -8.06 1.79
N GLY A 59 11.25 -8.52 3.00
CA GLY A 59 9.87 -8.64 3.49
C GLY A 59 9.10 -7.32 3.61
N GLU A 60 9.79 -6.19 3.73
CA GLU A 60 9.17 -4.86 3.87
C GLU A 60 9.01 -4.13 2.52
N ARG A 61 9.61 -4.68 1.45
CA ARG A 61 9.71 -3.95 0.17
C ARG A 61 8.38 -3.83 -0.57
N GLY A 62 7.45 -4.76 -0.38
CA GLY A 62 6.11 -4.68 -0.96
C GLY A 62 5.33 -3.48 -0.44
N GLU A 63 5.26 -3.34 0.88
CA GLU A 63 4.63 -2.19 1.56
C GLU A 63 5.33 -0.88 1.21
N LEU A 64 6.67 -0.88 1.16
CA LEU A 64 7.45 0.29 0.78
C LEU A 64 7.18 0.73 -0.67
N CYS A 65 7.11 -0.22 -1.61
CA CYS A 65 6.75 0.04 -3.00
C CYS A 65 5.35 0.64 -3.10
N GLY A 66 4.38 0.05 -2.39
CA GLY A 66 3.01 0.52 -2.36
C GLY A 66 2.87 1.96 -1.83
N ARG A 67 3.55 2.28 -0.72
CA ARG A 67 3.59 3.66 -0.18
C ARG A 67 4.21 4.64 -1.16
N LEU A 68 5.26 4.25 -1.90
CA LEU A 68 5.83 5.10 -2.94
C LEU A 68 4.82 5.41 -4.06
N LEU A 69 4.05 4.41 -4.52
CA LEU A 69 3.01 4.61 -5.54
C LEU A 69 1.96 5.63 -5.07
N LEU A 70 1.50 5.49 -3.82
CA LEU A 70 0.53 6.40 -3.21
C LEU A 70 1.07 7.82 -3.04
N THR A 71 2.32 7.98 -2.58
CA THR A 71 2.96 9.30 -2.45
C THR A 71 3.12 9.99 -3.81
N ILE A 72 3.53 9.27 -4.85
CA ILE A 72 3.63 9.85 -6.20
C ILE A 72 2.25 10.27 -6.70
N ALA A 73 1.21 9.46 -6.48
CA ALA A 73 -0.15 9.79 -6.90
C ALA A 73 -0.64 11.07 -6.23
N HIS A 74 -0.36 11.21 -4.93
CA HIS A 74 -0.65 12.45 -4.20
C HIS A 74 0.05 13.65 -4.84
N ASP A 75 1.38 13.57 -5.01
CA ASP A 75 2.18 14.68 -5.53
C ASP A 75 1.78 15.10 -6.95
N LEU A 76 1.34 14.15 -7.78
CA LEU A 76 0.84 14.44 -9.12
C LEU A 76 -0.54 15.11 -9.13
N ALA A 77 -1.37 14.84 -8.12
CA ALA A 77 -2.70 15.43 -7.98
C ALA A 77 -2.67 16.84 -7.36
N ILE A 78 -1.52 17.29 -6.83
CA ILE A 78 -1.39 18.66 -6.32
C ILE A 78 -1.54 19.67 -7.48
N PRO A 79 -2.44 20.67 -7.36
CA PRO A 79 -2.61 21.69 -8.39
C PRO A 79 -1.30 22.40 -8.74
N LYS A 80 -1.03 22.55 -10.04
CA LYS A 80 0.18 23.18 -10.55
C LYS A 80 0.18 24.68 -10.26
N GLY A 81 1.25 25.16 -9.65
CA GLY A 81 1.44 26.57 -9.29
C GLY A 81 2.32 26.66 -8.07
N LEU A 82 3.64 26.56 -8.26
CA LEU A 82 4.59 26.59 -7.16
C LEU A 82 4.68 28.00 -6.60
N ASP A 83 4.06 28.21 -5.44
CA ASP A 83 4.45 29.29 -4.56
C ASP A 83 5.66 28.83 -3.75
N SER A 84 6.79 29.53 -3.86
CA SER A 84 8.01 29.21 -3.12
C SER A 84 7.84 29.34 -1.61
N VAL A 85 6.86 30.12 -1.15
CA VAL A 85 6.69 30.49 0.26
C VAL A 85 5.85 29.46 1.02
N ASN A 86 4.76 28.99 0.43
CA ASN A 86 3.80 28.13 1.12
C ASN A 86 4.12 26.63 0.99
N PRO A 87 3.87 25.81 2.03
CA PRO A 87 3.95 24.35 1.92
C PRO A 87 3.04 23.83 0.79
N GLN A 88 3.57 22.93 -0.03
CA GLN A 88 2.89 22.43 -1.23
C GLN A 88 2.40 21.00 -1.05
N TYR A 89 3.21 20.16 -0.42
CA TYR A 89 2.98 18.72 -0.31
C TYR A 89 2.00 18.36 0.82
N HIS A 90 1.53 19.36 1.57
CA HIS A 90 0.54 19.21 2.65
C HIS A 90 -0.84 19.74 2.26
N ARG A 91 -1.07 20.02 0.97
CA ARG A 91 -2.36 20.55 0.51
C ARG A 91 -3.37 19.41 0.38
N PRO A 92 -4.63 19.63 0.77
CA PRO A 92 -5.69 18.67 0.49
C PRO A 92 -5.89 18.54 -1.02
N ILE A 93 -6.07 17.30 -1.49
CA ILE A 93 -6.37 16.99 -2.89
C ILE A 93 -7.69 16.22 -2.98
N PRO A 94 -8.53 16.47 -4.01
CA PRO A 94 -9.77 15.73 -4.19
C PRO A 94 -9.51 14.22 -4.30
N VAL A 95 -10.34 13.39 -3.65
CA VAL A 95 -10.22 11.92 -3.71
C VAL A 95 -10.25 11.43 -5.16
N VAL A 96 -11.13 12.00 -5.97
CA VAL A 96 -11.27 11.63 -7.40
C VAL A 96 -9.97 11.92 -8.17
N ASP A 97 -9.32 13.05 -7.92
CA ASP A 97 -8.08 13.43 -8.59
C ASP A 97 -6.90 12.57 -8.12
N PHE A 98 -6.86 12.24 -6.82
CA PHE A 98 -5.90 11.28 -6.28
C PHE A 98 -6.02 9.91 -6.95
N LEU A 99 -7.23 9.36 -7.09
CA LEU A 99 -7.44 8.07 -7.74
C LEU A 99 -7.09 8.10 -9.23
N ARG A 100 -7.39 9.19 -9.94
CA ARG A 100 -6.97 9.40 -11.33
C ARG A 100 -5.46 9.51 -11.48
N ALA A 101 -4.79 10.14 -10.52
CA ALA A 101 -3.34 10.24 -10.51
C ALA A 101 -2.69 8.87 -10.23
N LEU A 102 -3.31 8.03 -9.42
CA LEU A 102 -2.83 6.69 -9.08
C LEU A 102 -2.98 5.69 -10.25
N PHE A 103 -4.19 5.53 -10.77
CA PHE A 103 -4.52 4.50 -11.75
C PHE A 103 -4.28 4.97 -13.19
N ALA A 104 -3.86 4.06 -14.07
CA ALA A 104 -3.72 4.33 -15.49
C ALA A 104 -5.04 4.84 -16.09
N GLU A 105 -4.95 5.73 -17.08
CA GLU A 105 -6.10 6.42 -17.68
C GLU A 105 -7.19 5.44 -18.18
N SER A 106 -6.77 4.29 -18.72
CA SER A 106 -7.68 3.23 -19.17
C SER A 106 -8.59 2.66 -18.08
N HIS A 107 -8.26 2.85 -16.81
CA HIS A 107 -9.01 2.33 -15.67
C HIS A 107 -9.82 3.40 -14.93
N HIS A 108 -9.74 4.68 -15.33
CA HIS A 108 -10.45 5.77 -14.63
C HIS A 108 -11.96 5.54 -14.61
N ASP A 109 -12.56 5.15 -15.73
CA ASP A 109 -13.99 4.86 -15.79
C ASP A 109 -14.36 3.66 -14.90
N THR A 110 -13.55 2.59 -14.91
CA THR A 110 -13.76 1.40 -14.06
C THR A 110 -13.75 1.77 -12.58
N VAL A 111 -12.75 2.56 -12.17
CA VAL A 111 -12.58 2.99 -10.77
C VAL A 111 -13.68 3.95 -10.33
N LEU A 112 -13.98 4.97 -11.13
CA LEU A 112 -14.95 6.01 -10.73
C LEU A 112 -16.40 5.54 -10.82
N ARG A 113 -16.69 4.54 -11.66
CA ARG A 113 -18.02 3.89 -11.74
C ARG A 113 -18.14 2.65 -10.86
N ALA A 114 -17.14 2.37 -10.03
CA ALA A 114 -17.20 1.28 -9.07
C ALA A 114 -18.45 1.40 -8.20
N THR A 115 -19.12 0.28 -7.98
CA THR A 115 -20.25 0.16 -7.06
C THR A 115 -19.78 -0.50 -5.77
N PRO A 116 -20.50 -0.31 -4.66
CA PRO A 116 -20.23 -1.02 -3.42
C PRO A 116 -20.18 -2.55 -3.59
N ILE A 117 -19.43 -3.24 -2.72
CA ILE A 117 -19.20 -4.68 -2.79
C ILE A 117 -20.47 -5.53 -2.65
N ASN A 118 -21.44 -5.02 -1.88
CA ASN A 118 -22.76 -5.61 -1.63
C ASN A 118 -23.81 -5.23 -2.69
N SER A 119 -23.46 -4.42 -3.69
CA SER A 119 -24.38 -3.99 -4.73
C SER A 119 -24.65 -5.10 -5.74
N ASP A 120 -25.53 -6.03 -5.35
CA ASP A 120 -26.20 -6.97 -6.24
C ASP A 120 -27.51 -6.33 -6.76
N PRO A 121 -27.63 -6.11 -8.08
CA PRO A 121 -28.86 -5.60 -8.70
C PRO A 121 -30.10 -6.45 -8.43
N SER A 122 -29.93 -7.71 -8.03
CA SER A 122 -31.02 -8.64 -7.74
C SER A 122 -31.62 -8.46 -6.33
N THR A 123 -30.88 -7.84 -5.40
CA THR A 123 -31.27 -7.74 -3.98
C THR A 123 -31.55 -6.32 -3.49
N ILE A 124 -30.95 -5.28 -4.10
CA ILE A 124 -31.11 -3.88 -3.65
C ILE A 124 -31.99 -3.08 -4.63
N PRO A 125 -33.18 -2.58 -4.21
CA PRO A 125 -33.99 -1.71 -5.05
C PRO A 125 -33.35 -0.31 -5.16
N GLY A 126 -32.62 -0.07 -6.26
CA GLY A 126 -32.00 1.23 -6.56
C GLY A 126 -30.74 1.08 -7.41
N ASN A 127 -30.34 2.14 -8.12
CA ASN A 127 -29.03 2.16 -8.76
C ASN A 127 -27.98 2.48 -7.69
N PRO A 128 -27.01 1.60 -7.41
CA PRO A 128 -25.95 1.88 -6.45
C PRO A 128 -25.18 3.15 -6.86
N LEU A 129 -24.88 3.99 -5.87
CA LEU A 129 -24.11 5.21 -6.12
C LEU A 129 -22.68 4.82 -6.55
N ALA A 130 -22.21 5.45 -7.61
CA ALA A 130 -20.85 5.25 -8.08
C ALA A 130 -19.83 5.92 -7.14
N LEU A 131 -18.66 5.30 -6.97
CA LEU A 131 -17.56 5.81 -6.15
C LEU A 131 -17.27 7.30 -6.44
N GLY A 132 -17.11 7.65 -7.71
CA GLY A 132 -16.81 9.02 -8.11
C GLY A 132 -17.87 10.03 -7.71
N LYS A 133 -19.13 9.61 -7.57
CA LYS A 133 -20.23 10.45 -7.10
C LYS A 133 -20.25 10.58 -5.58
N VAL A 134 -20.00 9.48 -4.86
CA VAL A 134 -19.96 9.47 -3.39
C VAL A 134 -18.83 10.34 -2.85
N PHE A 135 -17.67 10.31 -3.50
CA PHE A 135 -16.46 11.04 -3.07
C PHE A 135 -16.22 12.33 -3.86
N GLU A 136 -17.23 12.86 -4.57
CA GLU A 136 -17.04 13.99 -5.51
C GLU A 136 -16.52 15.27 -4.82
N ASN A 137 -16.92 15.51 -3.57
CA ASN A 137 -16.51 16.67 -2.77
C ASN A 137 -15.50 16.31 -1.69
N ALA A 138 -15.08 15.05 -1.61
CA ALA A 138 -14.19 14.57 -0.56
C ALA A 138 -12.72 14.82 -0.92
N TYR A 139 -11.86 14.95 0.10
CA TYR A 139 -10.42 15.11 -0.10
C TYR A 139 -9.59 14.19 0.80
N VAL A 140 -8.37 13.89 0.34
CA VAL A 140 -7.30 13.34 1.18
C VAL A 140 -6.27 14.42 1.45
N SER A 141 -5.54 14.32 2.56
CA SER A 141 -4.48 15.26 2.93
C SER A 141 -3.35 14.49 3.60
N PHE A 142 -2.31 14.14 2.85
CA PHE A 142 -1.14 13.45 3.39
C PHE A 142 0.13 13.73 2.59
N SER A 143 1.26 13.82 3.28
CA SER A 143 2.59 13.98 2.65
C SER A 143 3.55 12.83 2.99
N HIS A 144 3.23 12.06 4.02
CA HIS A 144 4.07 11.00 4.57
C HIS A 144 3.20 9.96 5.28
N PHE A 145 3.82 8.85 5.66
CA PHE A 145 3.21 7.79 6.45
C PHE A 145 3.78 7.83 7.87
N ASP A 146 2.90 7.88 8.87
CA ASP A 146 3.27 7.76 10.27
C ASP A 146 3.06 6.32 10.74
N LEU A 147 4.01 5.78 11.51
CA LEU A 147 3.97 4.39 11.94
C LEU A 147 3.13 4.27 13.23
N VAL A 148 2.09 3.45 13.17
CA VAL A 148 1.26 3.12 14.33
C VAL A 148 1.61 1.71 14.80
N HIS A 149 2.02 1.61 16.06
CA HIS A 149 2.45 0.34 16.68
C HIS A 149 1.28 -0.51 17.22
N ASN A 150 0.09 0.07 17.39
CA ASN A 150 -1.09 -0.64 17.86
C ASN A 150 -2.27 -0.39 16.89
N SER A 151 -2.63 -1.40 16.10
CA SER A 151 -3.74 -1.34 15.15
C SER A 151 -5.11 -1.16 15.82
N GLU A 152 -5.25 -1.50 17.11
CA GLU A 152 -6.48 -1.24 17.88
C GLU A 152 -6.79 0.26 18.02
N MET A 153 -5.84 1.14 17.67
CA MET A 153 -6.01 2.59 17.69
C MET A 153 -6.56 3.17 16.38
N LEU A 154 -6.85 2.37 15.36
CA LEU A 154 -7.24 2.80 14.00
C LEU A 154 -8.64 3.45 13.88
N GLY A 155 -9.34 3.66 14.99
CA GLY A 155 -10.67 4.29 14.99
C GLY A 155 -10.70 5.76 14.54
N ALA A 156 -11.92 6.29 14.40
CA ALA A 156 -12.20 7.61 13.83
C ALA A 156 -11.38 8.78 14.42
N SER A 157 -11.05 8.76 15.71
CA SER A 157 -10.23 9.79 16.36
C SER A 157 -8.81 9.85 15.81
N LEU A 158 -8.21 8.69 15.48
CA LEU A 158 -6.87 8.63 14.89
C LEU A 158 -6.90 9.07 13.43
N LEU A 159 -7.95 8.73 12.68
CA LEU A 159 -8.13 9.20 11.31
C LEU A 159 -8.26 10.73 11.26
N GLN A 160 -9.06 11.31 12.16
CA GLN A 160 -9.19 12.77 12.33
C GLN A 160 -7.83 13.40 12.64
N TYR A 161 -7.10 12.86 13.63
CA TYR A 161 -5.76 13.34 13.98
C TYR A 161 -4.81 13.31 12.77
N SER A 162 -4.79 12.19 12.05
CA SER A 162 -3.88 11.97 10.91
C SER A 162 -4.20 12.91 9.76
N LEU A 163 -5.48 13.13 9.46
CA LEU A 163 -5.93 14.10 8.46
C LEU A 163 -5.49 15.53 8.81
N ILE A 164 -5.66 15.96 10.06
CA ILE A 164 -5.23 17.29 10.54
C ILE A 164 -3.70 17.44 10.47
N ARG A 165 -2.97 16.35 10.74
CA ARG A 165 -1.50 16.31 10.71
C ARG A 165 -0.93 16.18 9.30
N GLY A 166 -1.75 15.91 8.30
CA GLY A 166 -1.30 15.69 6.94
C GLY A 166 -0.46 14.41 6.80
N CYS A 167 -0.85 13.34 7.49
CA CYS A 167 -0.21 12.03 7.36
C CYS A 167 -1.21 10.91 7.03
N ALA A 168 -0.74 9.97 6.24
CA ALA A 168 -1.31 8.64 6.15
C ALA A 168 -0.74 7.77 7.28
N ILE A 169 -1.37 6.64 7.54
CA ILE A 169 -0.98 5.72 8.61
C ILE A 169 -0.35 4.49 7.96
N GLN A 170 0.79 4.06 8.48
CA GLN A 170 1.35 2.73 8.24
C GLN A 170 1.12 1.87 9.49
N ILE A 171 0.66 0.65 9.31
CA ILE A 171 0.39 -0.30 10.39
C ILE A 171 1.55 -1.28 10.47
N ASN A 172 1.98 -1.61 11.69
CA ASN A 172 3.05 -2.57 11.90
C ASN A 172 2.64 -3.99 11.48
N GLN A 173 3.61 -4.80 11.03
CA GLN A 173 3.36 -6.13 10.47
C GLN A 173 2.69 -7.09 11.46
N GLY A 174 1.69 -7.84 10.97
CA GLY A 174 1.15 -9.03 11.63
C GLY A 174 -0.10 -8.84 12.50
N GLN A 175 -0.68 -7.65 12.57
CA GLN A 175 -1.82 -7.37 13.47
C GLN A 175 -3.14 -6.97 12.80
N ALA A 176 -3.15 -6.68 11.49
CA ALA A 176 -4.34 -6.16 10.81
C ALA A 176 -4.48 -6.73 9.39
N SER A 177 -5.72 -6.73 8.87
CA SER A 177 -6.00 -7.00 7.45
C SER A 177 -5.60 -5.81 6.53
N ILE A 178 -5.11 -4.73 7.14
CA ILE A 178 -4.76 -3.46 6.51
C ILE A 178 -3.29 -3.14 6.81
N ASP A 179 -2.54 -2.72 5.81
CA ASP A 179 -1.12 -2.33 5.94
C ASP A 179 -0.93 -0.81 6.02
N ALA A 180 -1.83 -0.06 5.39
CA ALA A 180 -1.83 1.39 5.45
C ALA A 180 -3.25 1.99 5.36
N VAL A 181 -3.41 3.19 5.88
CA VAL A 181 -4.68 3.93 5.85
C VAL A 181 -4.44 5.36 5.40
N ILE A 182 -5.20 5.83 4.41
CA ILE A 182 -5.23 7.24 4.00
C ILE A 182 -6.54 7.85 4.50
N PRO A 183 -6.50 8.80 5.46
CA PRO A 183 -7.70 9.48 5.92
C PRO A 183 -8.36 10.31 4.81
N ILE A 184 -9.69 10.28 4.77
CA ILE A 184 -10.53 11.07 3.87
C ILE A 184 -11.37 12.02 4.71
N HIS A 185 -11.51 13.28 4.28
CA HIS A 185 -12.60 14.14 4.75
C HIS A 185 -13.79 14.07 3.80
N MET A 186 -14.97 13.77 4.35
CA MET A 186 -16.25 13.74 3.63
C MET A 186 -16.92 15.12 3.67
N GLY A 187 -16.29 16.10 3.01
CA GLY A 187 -16.74 17.49 2.99
C GLY A 187 -15.75 18.40 2.26
N GLY A 188 -16.13 19.67 2.08
CA GLY A 188 -15.25 20.68 1.52
C GLY A 188 -14.13 21.07 2.47
N VAL A 189 -13.07 21.71 1.95
CA VAL A 189 -11.87 22.11 2.72
C VAL A 189 -12.13 23.12 3.85
N THR A 190 -13.29 23.75 3.87
CA THR A 190 -13.72 24.69 4.93
C THR A 190 -14.65 24.06 5.95
N ASP A 191 -15.11 22.83 5.71
CA ASP A 191 -16.07 22.17 6.59
C ASP A 191 -15.37 21.63 7.85
N PRO A 192 -16.08 21.56 9.00
CA PRO A 192 -15.48 21.05 10.23
C PRO A 192 -15.09 19.57 10.11
N ILE A 193 -13.82 19.27 10.39
CA ILE A 193 -13.35 17.88 10.50
C ILE A 193 -13.79 17.30 11.84
N THR A 194 -14.75 16.37 11.81
CA THR A 194 -15.28 15.60 12.95
C THR A 194 -15.18 14.10 12.69
N THR A 195 -15.33 13.27 13.71
CA THR A 195 -15.35 11.79 13.59
C THR A 195 -16.44 11.27 12.65
N ASN A 196 -17.51 12.03 12.41
CA ASN A 196 -18.61 11.63 11.51
C ASN A 196 -18.40 12.08 10.06
N THR A 197 -17.38 12.90 9.82
CA THR A 197 -17.01 13.45 8.50
C THR A 197 -15.66 12.91 8.03
N VAL A 198 -15.15 11.87 8.68
CA VAL A 198 -13.88 11.25 8.35
C VAL A 198 -14.14 9.82 7.88
N SER A 199 -13.52 9.47 6.76
CA SER A 199 -13.54 8.15 6.16
C SER A 199 -12.10 7.71 5.90
N ALA A 200 -11.90 6.59 5.21
CA ALA A 200 -10.60 6.01 4.94
C ALA A 200 -10.51 5.38 3.54
N ILE A 201 -9.30 5.44 2.98
CA ILE A 201 -8.81 4.46 2.01
C ILE A 201 -7.97 3.45 2.79
N ASN A 202 -8.51 2.25 2.98
CA ASN A 202 -7.80 1.11 3.56
C ASN A 202 -6.95 0.46 2.47
N VAL A 203 -5.68 0.18 2.76
CA VAL A 203 -4.74 -0.32 1.77
C VAL A 203 -4.05 -1.59 2.24
N ARG A 204 -4.01 -2.57 1.35
CA ARG A 204 -3.25 -3.82 1.51
C ARG A 204 -2.22 -3.94 0.39
N PHE A 205 -0.98 -4.29 0.75
CA PHE A 205 0.12 -4.51 -0.17
C PHE A 205 0.55 -5.98 -0.17
N ASN A 206 0.27 -6.67 -1.26
CA ASN A 206 0.69 -8.04 -1.48
C ASN A 206 1.75 -8.07 -2.59
N ASN A 207 2.91 -8.65 -2.28
CA ASN A 207 3.99 -8.89 -3.24
C ASN A 207 4.15 -10.40 -3.47
N ARG A 208 3.16 -11.01 -4.11
CA ARG A 208 3.09 -12.46 -4.37
C ARG A 208 2.63 -12.71 -5.80
N LYS A 209 3.05 -13.84 -6.36
CA LYS A 209 2.62 -14.29 -7.70
C LYS A 209 1.27 -14.99 -7.65
N ASP A 210 1.03 -15.78 -6.60
CA ASP A 210 -0.20 -16.51 -6.40
C ASP A 210 -1.21 -15.65 -5.64
N VAL A 211 -2.13 -15.04 -6.39
CA VAL A 211 -3.19 -14.21 -5.80
C VAL A 211 -4.19 -15.09 -5.06
N GLN A 212 -4.30 -14.84 -3.77
CA GLN A 212 -5.36 -15.41 -2.92
C GLN A 212 -6.28 -14.31 -2.44
N TYR A 213 -7.56 -14.60 -2.32
CA TYR A 213 -8.49 -13.63 -1.74
C TYR A 213 -8.06 -13.26 -0.31
N CYS A 214 -8.04 -11.96 -0.03
CA CYS A 214 -7.78 -11.41 1.30
C CYS A 214 -9.01 -10.60 1.70
N ALA A 215 -9.75 -11.09 2.70
CA ALA A 215 -10.83 -10.35 3.30
C ALA A 215 -10.22 -9.17 4.07
N ILE A 216 -10.69 -7.96 3.77
CA ILE A 216 -10.26 -6.74 4.46
C ILE A 216 -11.45 -6.22 5.23
N ASP A 217 -11.28 -6.11 6.54
CA ASP A 217 -12.32 -5.63 7.43
C ASP A 217 -12.25 -4.10 7.51
N ARG A 218 -13.15 -3.43 6.78
CA ARG A 218 -13.23 -1.95 6.82
C ARG A 218 -13.65 -1.42 8.20
N SER A 219 -14.25 -2.24 9.06
CA SER A 219 -14.72 -1.81 10.37
C SER A 219 -13.57 -1.49 11.32
N GLU A 220 -12.35 -1.98 11.03
CA GLU A 220 -11.12 -1.62 11.74
C GLU A 220 -10.88 -0.10 11.74
N THR A 221 -11.28 0.61 10.68
CA THR A 221 -11.08 2.06 10.53
C THR A 221 -12.39 2.85 10.49
N VAL A 222 -13.40 2.34 9.77
CA VAL A 222 -14.70 2.99 9.56
C VAL A 222 -15.81 2.02 9.96
N PRO A 223 -16.13 1.87 11.27
CA PRO A 223 -17.10 0.89 11.78
C PRO A 223 -18.55 1.25 11.47
N ASP A 224 -18.84 2.52 11.17
CA ASP A 224 -20.17 2.96 10.77
C ASP A 224 -20.43 2.57 9.32
N VAL A 225 -21.25 1.54 9.10
CA VAL A 225 -21.64 1.05 7.76
C VAL A 225 -22.36 2.11 6.92
N GLY A 226 -22.97 3.13 7.54
CA GLY A 226 -23.58 4.26 6.87
C GLY A 226 -22.57 5.28 6.32
N GLN A 227 -21.29 5.18 6.72
CA GLN A 227 -20.22 5.98 6.15
C GLN A 227 -19.55 5.23 4.99
N PRO A 228 -19.29 5.89 3.86
CA PRO A 228 -18.61 5.24 2.75
C PRO A 228 -17.13 5.03 3.07
N ALA A 229 -16.54 3.96 2.55
CA ALA A 229 -15.12 3.65 2.69
C ALA A 229 -14.56 3.03 1.41
N ILE A 230 -13.28 3.25 1.14
CA ILE A 230 -12.58 2.66 0.01
C ILE A 230 -11.56 1.64 0.54
N THR A 231 -11.45 0.49 -0.11
CA THR A 231 -10.33 -0.44 0.06
C THR A 231 -9.61 -0.60 -1.27
N ILE A 232 -8.28 -0.55 -1.24
CA ILE A 232 -7.42 -0.85 -2.38
C ILE A 232 -6.49 -2.00 -2.02
N VAL A 233 -6.56 -3.08 -2.78
CA VAL A 233 -5.64 -4.23 -2.69
C VAL A 233 -4.65 -4.15 -3.82
N PHE A 234 -3.37 -4.03 -3.49
CA PHE A 234 -2.28 -4.10 -4.45
C PHE A 234 -1.73 -5.53 -4.50
N GLU A 235 -1.86 -6.22 -5.62
CA GLU A 235 -1.21 -7.50 -5.92
C GLU A 235 -0.02 -7.23 -6.86
N LEU A 236 1.04 -6.62 -6.32
CA LEU A 236 2.16 -6.06 -7.08
C LEU A 236 3.04 -7.12 -7.75
N GLY A 237 3.00 -8.36 -7.23
CA GLY A 237 3.72 -9.51 -7.77
C GLY A 237 2.93 -10.31 -8.81
N ASP A 238 1.64 -10.02 -9.01
CA ASP A 238 0.81 -10.70 -10.00
C ASP A 238 0.96 -10.06 -11.39
N GLU A 239 1.75 -10.73 -12.24
CA GLU A 239 1.94 -10.33 -13.64
C GLU A 239 1.09 -11.17 -14.61
N SER A 240 0.06 -11.88 -14.14
CA SER A 240 -0.77 -12.74 -14.97
C SER A 240 -1.48 -11.95 -16.08
N PRO A 241 -1.29 -12.29 -17.37
CA PRO A 241 -1.92 -11.59 -18.48
C PRO A 241 -3.42 -11.92 -18.64
N VAL A 242 -3.92 -12.92 -17.90
CA VAL A 242 -5.29 -13.43 -18.02
C VAL A 242 -6.29 -12.58 -17.25
N SER A 243 -5.81 -11.89 -16.22
CA SER A 243 -6.63 -11.11 -15.30
C SER A 243 -6.63 -9.63 -15.66
N PRO A 244 -7.74 -8.90 -15.46
CA PRO A 244 -7.74 -7.46 -15.61
C PRO A 244 -6.79 -6.82 -14.58
N TYR A 245 -6.01 -5.83 -15.04
CA TYR A 245 -5.07 -5.09 -14.20
C TYR A 245 -5.76 -4.36 -13.04
N VAL A 246 -6.95 -3.81 -13.27
CA VAL A 246 -7.78 -3.21 -12.21
C VAL A 246 -9.17 -3.79 -12.32
N HIS A 247 -9.72 -4.27 -11.20
CA HIS A 247 -11.10 -4.73 -11.14
C HIS A 247 -11.76 -4.37 -9.81
N ILE A 248 -13.09 -4.36 -9.84
CA ILE A 248 -13.93 -4.11 -8.68
C ILE A 248 -14.24 -5.46 -8.04
N HIS A 249 -13.91 -5.59 -6.76
CA HIS A 249 -14.30 -6.79 -6.02
C HIS A 249 -15.80 -6.73 -5.73
N LYS A 250 -16.47 -7.85 -5.94
CA LYS A 250 -17.86 -8.08 -5.54
C LYS A 250 -17.92 -9.38 -4.76
N LEU A 251 -18.74 -9.42 -3.73
CA LEU A 251 -18.97 -10.65 -2.97
C LEU A 251 -19.57 -11.71 -3.89
N ARG A 252 -19.12 -12.96 -3.72
CA ARG A 252 -19.78 -14.11 -4.33
C ARG A 252 -21.03 -14.47 -3.53
N GLU A 253 -22.05 -15.01 -4.21
CA GLU A 253 -23.22 -15.59 -3.55
C GLU A 253 -22.78 -16.54 -2.41
N GLY A 254 -23.25 -16.28 -1.19
CA GLY A 254 -22.96 -17.09 0.00
C GLY A 254 -21.73 -16.69 0.83
N GLN A 255 -20.98 -15.65 0.46
CA GLN A 255 -19.98 -15.06 1.37
C GLN A 255 -20.67 -14.17 2.40
N ALA A 256 -20.46 -14.46 3.69
CA ALA A 256 -21.01 -13.68 4.78
C ALA A 256 -20.19 -12.39 4.96
N GLN A 257 -20.78 -11.25 4.59
CA GLN A 257 -20.46 -9.93 5.11
C GLN A 257 -21.75 -9.30 5.65
N ASP A 258 -21.64 -8.25 6.45
CA ASP A 258 -22.82 -7.54 6.96
C ASP A 258 -23.65 -7.05 5.75
N PRO A 259 -24.89 -7.52 5.58
CA PRO A 259 -25.75 -7.11 4.47
C PRO A 259 -26.10 -5.61 4.49
N LEU A 260 -25.70 -4.86 5.52
CA LEU A 260 -25.83 -3.41 5.63
C LEU A 260 -24.60 -2.63 5.12
N ASP A 261 -23.50 -3.29 4.74
CA ASP A 261 -22.28 -2.63 4.28
C ASP A 261 -22.37 -2.17 2.81
N ASP A 262 -23.38 -1.35 2.53
CA ASP A 262 -23.75 -0.91 1.17
C ASP A 262 -22.91 0.27 0.66
N LEU A 263 -21.88 0.70 1.40
CA LEU A 263 -21.04 1.85 1.04
C LEU A 263 -19.53 1.53 1.08
N HIS A 264 -19.17 0.26 1.09
CA HIS A 264 -17.78 -0.19 0.95
C HIS A 264 -17.42 -0.46 -0.51
N TYR A 265 -16.42 0.24 -1.02
CA TYR A 265 -15.90 0.08 -2.39
C TYR A 265 -14.54 -0.60 -2.33
N GLN A 266 -14.39 -1.77 -2.98
CA GLN A 266 -13.12 -2.49 -3.00
C GLN A 266 -12.55 -2.61 -4.41
N LEU A 267 -11.37 -2.02 -4.58
CA LEU A 267 -10.57 -2.04 -5.80
C LEU A 267 -9.44 -3.04 -5.63
N VAL A 268 -9.16 -3.83 -6.67
CA VAL A 268 -8.00 -4.72 -6.70
C VAL A 268 -7.15 -4.38 -7.92
N ALA A 269 -5.89 -4.04 -7.67
CA ALA A 269 -4.91 -3.61 -8.66
C ALA A 269 -3.77 -4.63 -8.73
N ARG A 270 -3.54 -5.20 -9.91
CA ARG A 270 -2.52 -6.21 -10.21
C ARG A 270 -1.38 -5.62 -11.01
N SER A 271 -0.22 -6.27 -11.00
CA SER A 271 1.02 -5.76 -11.59
C SER A 271 1.50 -4.47 -10.92
N HIS A 272 2.71 -4.05 -11.27
CA HIS A 272 3.34 -2.81 -10.80
C HIS A 272 3.77 -1.90 -11.96
N GLY A 273 3.28 -2.14 -13.17
CA GLY A 273 3.66 -1.42 -14.38
C GLY A 273 2.72 -0.26 -14.77
N PRO A 274 3.09 0.48 -15.85
CA PRO A 274 2.30 1.59 -16.38
C PRO A 274 0.90 1.20 -16.85
N GLU A 275 0.69 -0.08 -17.16
CA GLU A 275 -0.61 -0.65 -17.51
C GLU A 275 -1.64 -0.59 -16.37
N THR A 276 -1.18 -0.54 -15.12
CA THR A 276 -2.03 -0.47 -13.93
C THR A 276 -2.00 0.93 -13.33
N PHE A 277 -0.82 1.54 -13.26
CA PHE A 277 -0.58 2.75 -12.50
C PHE A 277 -0.05 3.88 -13.38
N ASN A 278 -0.71 5.04 -13.32
CA ASN A 278 -0.26 6.25 -14.03
C ASN A 278 1.02 6.84 -13.40
N VAL A 279 1.30 6.51 -12.14
CA VAL A 279 2.53 6.89 -11.42
C VAL A 279 3.77 6.12 -11.88
N VAL A 280 3.60 5.09 -12.72
CA VAL A 280 4.69 4.28 -13.29
C VAL A 280 4.79 4.55 -14.78
N SER A 281 6.01 4.67 -15.28
CA SER A 281 6.31 4.78 -16.72
C SER A 281 7.04 3.53 -17.20
N ALA A 282 7.05 3.30 -18.52
CA ALA A 282 7.84 2.21 -19.10
C ALA A 282 9.34 2.30 -18.71
N ARG A 283 9.87 3.52 -18.53
CA ARG A 283 11.25 3.76 -18.12
C ARG A 283 11.49 3.44 -16.64
N THR A 284 10.50 3.70 -15.79
CA THR A 284 10.63 3.53 -14.33
C THR A 284 10.25 2.13 -13.85
N LYS A 285 9.50 1.35 -14.64
CA LYS A 285 9.06 -0.02 -14.28
C LYS A 285 10.20 -0.89 -13.73
N ALA A 286 11.38 -0.84 -14.36
CA ALA A 286 12.53 -1.62 -13.92
C ALA A 286 12.97 -1.29 -12.48
N TRP A 287 12.86 -0.04 -12.04
CA TRP A 287 13.14 0.35 -10.65
C TRP A 287 12.13 -0.23 -9.67
N TYR A 288 10.85 -0.28 -10.02
CA TYR A 288 9.83 -0.95 -9.22
C TYR A 288 10.08 -2.45 -9.10
N SER A 289 10.51 -3.11 -10.19
CA SER A 289 10.89 -4.53 -10.14
C SER A 289 12.06 -4.78 -9.18
N ILE A 290 13.03 -3.87 -9.13
CA ILE A 290 14.15 -3.94 -8.17
C ILE A 290 13.66 -3.75 -6.74
N ILE A 291 12.81 -2.74 -6.50
CA ILE A 291 12.22 -2.50 -5.17
C ILE A 291 11.47 -3.75 -4.72
N LEU A 292 10.58 -4.31 -5.54
CA LEU A 292 9.79 -5.49 -5.19
C LEU A 292 10.63 -6.77 -5.04
N GLY A 293 11.90 -6.76 -5.45
CA GLY A 293 12.75 -7.94 -5.39
C GLY A 293 12.18 -9.08 -6.23
N THR A 294 11.69 -8.77 -7.43
CA THR A 294 11.14 -9.78 -8.37
C THR A 294 12.22 -10.72 -8.92
N GLY A 295 13.49 -10.41 -8.67
CA GLY A 295 14.63 -11.28 -8.94
C GLY A 295 14.72 -12.47 -7.99
N ASP A 296 15.62 -13.39 -8.36
CA ASP A 296 16.01 -14.51 -7.49
C ASP A 296 16.65 -14.00 -6.19
N ILE A 297 16.61 -14.78 -5.11
CA ILE A 297 17.26 -14.46 -3.83
C ILE A 297 18.74 -14.14 -4.00
N MET A 298 19.37 -14.75 -5.01
CA MET A 298 20.75 -14.50 -5.40
C MET A 298 20.95 -13.07 -5.92
N GLY A 299 19.94 -12.46 -6.54
CA GLY A 299 19.98 -11.05 -6.93
C GLY A 299 20.00 -10.08 -5.74
N ASP A 300 19.44 -10.50 -4.59
CA ASP A 300 19.39 -9.72 -3.36
C ASP A 300 20.53 -10.07 -2.37
N PHE A 301 21.31 -11.12 -2.65
CA PHE A 301 22.39 -11.55 -1.79
C PHE A 301 23.64 -10.69 -2.05
N PRO A 302 24.11 -9.86 -1.08
CA PRO A 302 25.20 -8.91 -1.33
C PRO A 302 26.53 -9.54 -1.74
N ARG A 303 26.71 -10.84 -1.47
CA ARG A 303 27.90 -11.62 -1.81
C ARG A 303 27.60 -12.71 -2.85
N ALA A 304 26.59 -12.52 -3.68
CA ALA A 304 26.25 -13.47 -4.75
C ALA A 304 27.38 -13.70 -5.75
N ASN A 305 28.29 -12.72 -5.86
CA ASN A 305 29.48 -12.82 -6.71
C ASN A 305 30.58 -13.72 -6.10
N GLU A 306 30.46 -14.10 -4.82
CA GLU A 306 31.40 -15.00 -4.13
C GLU A 306 30.89 -16.45 -4.29
N PRO A 307 31.54 -17.29 -5.11
CA PRO A 307 30.99 -18.60 -5.50
C PRO A 307 30.72 -19.53 -4.32
N GLU A 308 31.58 -19.51 -3.30
CA GLU A 308 31.43 -20.33 -2.09
C GLU A 308 30.21 -19.91 -1.26
N LEU A 309 30.00 -18.61 -1.09
CA LEU A 309 28.88 -18.07 -0.33
C LEU A 309 27.56 -18.19 -1.09
N ALA A 310 27.60 -18.01 -2.41
CA ALA A 310 26.51 -18.30 -3.31
C ALA A 310 26.06 -19.78 -3.22
N ALA A 311 27.02 -20.71 -3.16
CA ALA A 311 26.73 -22.13 -2.99
C ALA A 311 26.04 -22.42 -1.64
N TYR A 312 26.45 -21.77 -0.55
CA TYR A 312 25.76 -21.89 0.74
C TYR A 312 24.30 -21.43 0.69
N VAL A 313 24.02 -20.27 0.10
CA VAL A 313 22.64 -19.76 -0.04
C VAL A 313 21.80 -20.72 -0.91
N ASN A 314 22.35 -21.21 -2.01
CA ASN A 314 21.69 -22.18 -2.87
C ASN A 314 21.37 -23.50 -2.13
N GLN A 315 22.26 -23.98 -1.26
CA GLN A 315 22.02 -25.16 -0.43
C GLN A 315 20.94 -24.91 0.64
N MET A 316 20.81 -23.68 1.15
CA MET A 316 19.79 -23.30 2.13
C MET A 316 18.40 -23.06 1.51
N MET A 317 18.29 -22.82 0.20
CA MET A 317 16.99 -22.62 -0.46
C MET A 317 16.05 -23.82 -0.32
N ALA A 318 16.59 -25.04 -0.20
CA ALA A 318 15.83 -26.26 0.09
C ALA A 318 15.04 -26.21 1.41
N LEU A 319 15.44 -25.35 2.35
CA LEU A 319 14.84 -25.20 3.68
C LEU A 319 13.78 -24.07 3.75
N GLN A 320 13.49 -23.39 2.64
CA GLN A 320 12.49 -22.33 2.59
C GLN A 320 11.08 -22.90 2.37
N HIS A 321 10.07 -22.26 2.97
CA HIS A 321 8.70 -22.75 3.08
C HIS A 321 8.05 -23.15 1.73
N GLU A 322 8.34 -22.42 0.65
CA GLU A 322 7.84 -22.72 -0.71
C GLU A 322 8.47 -23.98 -1.34
N HIS A 323 9.65 -24.40 -0.87
CA HIS A 323 10.34 -25.60 -1.31
C HIS A 323 10.23 -26.76 -0.31
N ALA A 324 9.88 -26.48 0.94
CA ALA A 324 9.78 -27.46 2.01
C ALA A 324 8.78 -28.57 1.68
N GLU A 325 7.60 -28.25 1.13
CA GLU A 325 6.63 -29.28 0.73
C GLU A 325 7.15 -30.17 -0.40
N ARG A 326 7.75 -29.59 -1.45
CA ARG A 326 8.36 -30.34 -2.55
C ARG A 326 9.53 -31.21 -2.10
N TYR A 327 10.36 -30.70 -1.18
CA TYR A 327 11.47 -31.46 -0.62
C TYR A 327 10.99 -32.59 0.28
N LEU A 328 9.93 -32.38 1.07
CA LEU A 328 9.31 -33.44 1.86
C LEU A 328 8.73 -34.54 0.95
N THR A 329 8.05 -34.19 -0.15
CA THR A 329 7.53 -35.20 -1.09
C THR A 329 8.65 -35.97 -1.78
N LEU A 330 9.74 -35.29 -2.18
CA LEU A 330 10.91 -35.92 -2.77
C LEU A 330 11.63 -36.83 -1.77
N TYR A 331 11.76 -36.40 -0.52
CA TYR A 331 12.37 -37.19 0.55
C TYR A 331 11.52 -38.43 0.88
N GLU A 332 10.20 -38.30 0.97
CA GLU A 332 9.28 -39.44 1.15
C GLU A 332 9.39 -40.43 -0.02
N SER A 333 9.47 -39.95 -1.27
CA SER A 333 9.66 -40.81 -2.44
C SER A 333 11.01 -41.53 -2.47
N GLN A 334 12.08 -40.90 -1.96
CA GLN A 334 13.41 -41.51 -1.86
C GLN A 334 13.47 -42.52 -0.71
N VAL A 335 12.84 -42.23 0.43
CA VAL A 335 12.71 -43.17 1.55
C VAL A 335 11.93 -44.41 1.13
N THR A 336 10.84 -44.25 0.37
CA THR A 336 10.03 -45.35 -0.14
C THR A 336 10.81 -46.24 -1.11
N ARG A 337 11.59 -45.64 -2.04
CA ARG A 337 12.49 -46.39 -2.95
C ARG A 337 13.61 -47.13 -2.22
N SER A 338 14.21 -46.50 -1.21
CA SER A 338 15.25 -47.16 -0.42
C SER A 338 14.69 -48.33 0.40
N HIS A 339 13.41 -48.28 0.79
CA HIS A 339 12.78 -49.40 1.49
C HIS A 339 12.43 -50.56 0.57
N GLU A 340 12.07 -50.30 -0.69
CA GLU A 340 11.86 -51.35 -1.70
C GLU A 340 13.17 -52.03 -2.13
N GLU A 341 14.28 -51.28 -2.26
CA GLU A 341 15.60 -51.86 -2.58
C GLU A 341 16.25 -52.62 -1.41
N THR A 342 15.72 -52.52 -0.19
CA THR A 342 16.21 -53.30 0.97
C THR A 342 15.35 -54.55 1.25
N VAL A 343 14.26 -54.75 0.50
CA VAL A 343 13.29 -55.86 0.70
C VAL A 343 13.28 -56.87 -0.46
N GLU A 344 14.12 -56.70 -1.48
CA GLU A 344 14.50 -57.76 -2.45
C GLU A 344 15.82 -58.45 -2.09
#